data_AF-A0A2J0LIS5-F1
#
_entry.id   AF-A0A2J0LIS5-F1
#
_cell.length_a   1.000
_cell.length_b   1.000
_cell.length_c   1.000
_cell.angle_alpha   90.00
_cell.angle_beta   90.00
_cell.angle_gamma   90.00
#
_symmetry.space_group_name_H-M   'P 1'
#
loop_
_entity.id
_entity.type
_entity.pdbx_description
1 polymer ?
#
loop_
_entity_poly.entity_id
_entity_poly.type
_entity_poly.pdbx_seq_one_letter_code
_entity_poly.pdbx_strand_id
1 'polypeptide(L)'
;MKLNKRIYKKVFVAGILLASLILLVFASRAFCYPAEVEDIGGDKYFLAAKGALQDAKSSIYMVMYYVSFDSRDKNSSVYQLAQELVNAHKRGVKVKVILDQNIPYASWEGRGGDWQVEGKNESMFIYLKKEGIDAYYDNKTLLTHSKVIVIDEEKVIIGSANWTVSSLHRNYEASVLIKSPKLAQGLIKDFSRIIIDYEASILDEEKKAPVRVSRVFIEDPSLTARMLSKYDAISFDTYLLLLRDFNGNPEGEIDFDFKRMSEALGLDEKQSHRMRVKKITNALKRLHERYKLIERKARPKKNPYIRLLNYPDKIPYQSPEDKFFSVPDDYWRYGWHRRLSFPEKYCYFINLSRTGIGRSPWWAEHIVALENQYNVNEATISRGMMGLRKLNIIDIEYSDYTKEGYVGRGPARFRLLGLYSPEKLEEQVDRLKVVYGEGAVSKSRAYAKIVYKENDIQVIEDIIKKTAMYGEDKINRAFTIVSKKAPDNPKRSYKYVVGILQKHIEE
;
A
#
# COMPACT_ATOMS: atom_id res chain seq x y z
N MET A 1 23.85 73.27 43.10
CA MET A 1 24.26 71.90 43.47
C MET A 1 25.05 71.27 42.33
N LYS A 2 26.40 71.33 42.37
CA LYS A 2 27.25 70.63 41.40
C LYS A 2 27.31 69.16 41.81
N LEU A 3 26.43 68.33 41.26
CA LEU A 3 26.51 66.88 41.48
C LEU A 3 27.88 66.40 41.00
N ASN A 4 28.62 65.78 41.90
CA ASN A 4 30.02 65.42 41.72
C ASN A 4 30.14 64.43 40.54
N LYS A 5 30.78 64.84 39.43
CA LYS A 5 30.95 64.03 38.20
C LYS A 5 31.48 62.60 38.48
N ARG A 6 32.23 62.42 39.58
CA ARG A 6 32.69 61.10 40.05
C ARG A 6 31.55 60.17 40.48
N ILE A 7 30.50 60.69 41.11
CA ILE A 7 29.34 59.91 41.56
C ILE A 7 28.53 59.43 40.35
N TYR A 8 28.27 60.32 39.38
CA TYR A 8 27.60 59.94 38.12
C TYR A 8 28.33 58.83 37.37
N LYS A 9 29.67 58.92 37.27
CA LYS A 9 30.48 57.91 36.60
C LYS A 9 30.40 56.55 37.31
N LYS A 10 30.39 56.54 38.66
CA LYS A 10 30.25 55.30 39.45
C LYS A 10 28.85 54.67 39.31
N VAL A 11 27.79 55.49 39.37
CA VAL A 11 26.40 55.01 39.21
C VAL A 11 26.16 54.49 37.80
N PHE A 12 26.70 55.16 36.77
CA PHE A 12 26.60 54.72 35.38
C PHE A 12 27.31 53.38 35.13
N VAL A 13 28.53 53.21 35.67
CA VAL A 13 29.26 51.93 35.57
C VAL A 13 28.55 50.82 36.34
N ALA A 14 28.01 51.10 37.53
CA ALA A 14 27.22 50.13 38.29
C ALA A 14 25.93 49.74 37.56
N GLY A 15 25.26 50.68 36.89
CA GLY A 15 24.09 50.42 36.06
C GLY A 15 24.40 49.55 34.85
N ILE A 16 25.53 49.78 34.17
CA ILE A 16 25.99 48.92 33.07
C ILE A 16 26.31 47.52 33.58
N LEU A 17 27.03 47.40 34.71
CA LEU A 17 27.35 46.09 35.30
C LEU A 17 26.08 45.32 35.71
N LEU A 18 25.10 45.99 36.30
CA LEU A 18 23.82 45.38 36.67
C LEU A 18 23.02 44.96 35.43
N ALA A 19 22.95 45.80 34.39
CA ALA A 19 22.31 45.45 33.13
C ALA A 19 23.01 44.27 32.43
N SER A 20 24.34 44.21 32.51
CA SER A 20 25.15 43.10 31.98
C SER A 20 24.88 41.81 32.77
N LEU A 21 24.75 41.89 34.10
CA LEU A 21 24.43 40.77 34.97
C LEU A 21 23.01 40.25 34.71
N ILE A 22 22.05 41.15 34.51
CA ILE A 22 20.67 40.81 34.13
C ILE A 22 20.66 40.16 32.74
N LEU A 23 21.39 40.70 31.76
CA LEU A 23 21.54 40.08 30.44
C LEU A 23 22.19 38.69 30.53
N LEU A 24 23.16 38.46 31.43
CA LEU A 24 23.74 37.14 31.66
C LEU A 24 22.76 36.16 32.33
N VAL A 25 21.89 36.63 33.22
CA VAL A 25 20.83 35.83 33.86
C VAL A 25 19.70 35.48 32.86
N PHE A 26 19.43 36.35 31.88
CA PHE A 26 18.44 36.09 30.82
C PHE A 26 19.02 35.38 29.57
N ALA A 27 20.33 35.48 29.31
CA ALA A 27 20.98 34.93 28.11
C ALA A 27 21.21 33.41 28.13
N SER A 28 20.89 32.71 29.23
CA SER A 28 21.12 31.27 29.34
C SER A 28 19.88 30.47 29.75
N ARG A 29 18.70 30.87 29.28
CA ARG A 29 17.63 29.88 29.02
C ARG A 29 17.74 29.41 27.58
N ALA A 30 18.87 28.77 27.26
CA ALA A 30 18.89 27.90 26.10
C ALA A 30 17.78 26.85 26.31
N PHE A 31 16.86 26.73 25.36
CA PHE A 31 15.78 25.74 25.35
C PHE A 31 16.33 24.32 25.11
N CYS A 32 17.43 23.96 25.77
CA CYS A 32 18.05 22.65 25.67
C CYS A 32 17.60 21.78 26.85
N TYR A 33 17.13 20.57 26.53
CA TYR A 33 16.90 19.56 27.56
C TYR A 33 18.24 19.10 28.12
N PRO A 34 18.39 18.97 29.46
CA PRO A 34 19.53 18.25 30.04
C PRO A 34 19.56 16.83 29.45
N ALA A 35 20.71 16.43 28.92
CA ALA A 35 20.84 15.19 28.17
C ALA A 35 22.26 14.61 28.30
N GLU A 36 22.33 13.32 28.60
CA GLU A 36 23.51 12.50 28.27
C GLU A 36 23.30 11.94 26.87
N VAL A 37 24.30 12.07 25.99
CA VAL A 37 24.20 11.63 24.60
C VAL A 37 25.33 10.65 24.30
N GLU A 38 24.96 9.49 23.79
CA GLU A 38 25.85 8.45 23.30
C GLU A 38 25.68 8.29 21.79
N ASP A 39 26.79 8.35 21.04
CA ASP A 39 26.78 8.05 19.61
C ASP A 39 26.69 6.54 19.39
N ILE A 40 25.60 6.12 18.77
CA ILE A 40 25.30 4.72 18.43
C ILE A 40 25.13 4.54 16.91
N GLY A 41 25.74 5.43 16.09
CA GLY A 41 25.73 5.33 14.64
C GLY A 41 26.41 4.07 14.09
N GLY A 42 26.02 3.67 12.87
CA GLY A 42 26.51 2.46 12.20
C GLY A 42 26.21 1.17 12.97
N ASP A 43 27.18 0.25 12.98
CA ASP A 43 27.05 -1.10 13.55
C ASP A 43 26.78 -1.12 15.07
N LYS A 44 27.00 0.01 15.76
CA LYS A 44 26.70 0.17 17.20
C LYS A 44 25.19 0.17 17.49
N TYR A 45 24.38 0.60 16.52
CA TYR A 45 22.94 0.80 16.73
C TYR A 45 22.27 -0.48 17.22
N PHE A 46 22.54 -1.61 16.55
CA PHE A 46 21.86 -2.87 16.85
C PHE A 46 22.07 -3.30 18.30
N LEU A 47 23.33 -3.26 18.78
CA LEU A 47 23.65 -3.67 20.15
C LEU A 47 23.05 -2.70 21.18
N ALA A 48 23.15 -1.39 20.94
CA ALA A 48 22.61 -0.38 21.84
C ALA A 48 21.07 -0.44 21.93
N ALA A 49 20.39 -0.56 20.78
CA ALA A 49 18.94 -0.69 20.72
C ALA A 49 18.47 -2.01 21.37
N LYS A 50 19.13 -3.14 21.07
CA LYS A 50 18.81 -4.43 21.68
C LYS A 50 18.95 -4.38 23.20
N GLY A 51 20.07 -3.87 23.71
CA GLY A 51 20.31 -3.73 25.15
C GLY A 51 19.28 -2.81 25.82
N ALA A 52 18.98 -1.65 25.24
CA ALA A 52 17.98 -0.73 25.78
C ALA A 52 16.57 -1.34 25.84
N LEU A 53 16.17 -2.14 24.84
CA LEU A 53 14.89 -2.85 24.83
C LEU A 53 14.84 -4.01 25.84
N GLN A 54 15.96 -4.73 26.00
CA GLN A 54 16.09 -5.79 27.01
C GLN A 54 15.97 -5.23 28.43
N ASP A 55 16.57 -4.07 28.68
CA ASP A 55 16.60 -3.44 29.99
C ASP A 55 15.30 -2.71 30.36
N ALA A 56 14.45 -2.38 29.39
CA ALA A 56 13.20 -1.64 29.57
C ALA A 56 12.33 -2.21 30.70
N LYS A 57 11.80 -1.32 31.55
CA LYS A 57 11.06 -1.68 32.79
C LYS A 57 9.61 -1.25 32.81
N SER A 58 9.24 -0.13 32.19
CA SER A 58 7.90 0.47 32.31
C SER A 58 7.22 0.67 30.96
N SER A 59 7.90 1.23 29.96
CA SER A 59 7.29 1.50 28.67
C SER A 59 8.27 1.55 27.49
N ILE A 60 7.77 1.22 26.31
CA ILE A 60 8.45 1.41 25.04
C ILE A 60 7.45 2.04 24.06
N TYR A 61 7.80 3.21 23.52
CA TYR A 61 7.07 3.88 22.45
C TYR A 61 7.96 3.95 21.22
N MET A 62 7.60 3.22 20.17
CA MET A 62 8.35 3.20 18.92
C MET A 62 7.55 3.85 17.80
N VAL A 63 8.17 4.77 17.07
CA VAL A 63 7.65 5.32 15.81
C VAL A 63 8.67 5.02 14.73
N MET A 64 8.26 4.26 13.70
CA MET A 64 9.18 3.75 12.71
C MET A 64 8.67 3.89 11.28
N TYR A 65 9.45 4.61 10.48
CA TYR A 65 9.19 4.81 9.07
C TYR A 65 9.22 3.49 8.28
N TYR A 66 10.22 2.64 8.47
CA TYR A 66 10.33 1.39 7.72
C TYR A 66 10.98 0.26 8.51
N VAL A 67 10.37 -0.92 8.44
CA VAL A 67 10.82 -2.17 9.03
C VAL A 67 10.77 -3.27 7.97
N SER A 68 11.94 -3.74 7.53
CA SER A 68 12.04 -4.91 6.64
C SER A 68 12.08 -6.18 7.49
N PHE A 69 10.90 -6.67 7.88
CA PHE A 69 10.73 -7.82 8.78
C PHE A 69 10.33 -9.09 8.03
N ASP A 70 11.01 -10.19 8.31
CA ASP A 70 10.66 -11.55 7.89
C ASP A 70 10.61 -12.45 9.13
N SER A 71 9.44 -12.99 9.46
CA SER A 71 9.26 -13.88 10.62
C SER A 71 9.97 -15.23 10.49
N ARG A 72 10.42 -15.59 9.27
CA ARG A 72 11.13 -16.84 8.99
C ARG A 72 12.62 -16.75 9.25
N ASP A 73 13.21 -15.56 9.12
CA ASP A 73 14.62 -15.32 9.38
C ASP A 73 14.86 -14.90 10.83
N LYS A 74 14.85 -15.89 11.73
CA LYS A 74 15.06 -15.66 13.16
C LYS A 74 16.46 -15.15 13.51
N ASN A 75 17.43 -15.28 12.60
CA ASN A 75 18.80 -14.87 12.82
C ASN A 75 19.02 -13.38 12.50
N SER A 76 18.15 -12.78 11.68
CA SER A 76 18.21 -11.36 11.33
C SER A 76 18.18 -10.46 12.57
N SER A 77 19.02 -9.41 12.58
CA SER A 77 18.99 -8.37 13.61
C SER A 77 17.65 -7.67 13.71
N VAL A 78 16.91 -7.53 12.60
CA VAL A 78 15.56 -6.94 12.63
C VAL A 78 14.59 -7.84 13.39
N TYR A 79 14.67 -9.16 13.17
CA TYR A 79 13.87 -10.12 13.92
C TYR A 79 14.21 -10.08 15.40
N GLN A 80 15.50 -10.03 15.75
CA GLN A 80 15.93 -9.97 17.15
C GLN A 80 15.43 -8.70 17.85
N LEU A 81 15.48 -7.53 17.21
CA LEU A 81 14.92 -6.30 17.80
C LEU A 81 13.39 -6.39 17.96
N ALA A 82 12.68 -6.94 16.98
CA ALA A 82 11.24 -7.19 17.08
C ALA A 82 10.91 -8.16 18.22
N GLN A 83 11.73 -9.20 18.39
CA GLN A 83 11.58 -10.17 19.47
C GLN A 83 11.81 -9.52 20.84
N GLU A 84 12.69 -8.53 20.97
CA GLU A 84 12.86 -7.81 22.25
C GLU A 84 11.66 -6.93 22.60
N LEU A 85 10.93 -6.38 21.62
CA LEU A 85 9.64 -5.73 21.88
C LEU A 85 8.63 -6.74 22.45
N VAL A 86 8.57 -7.93 21.88
CA VAL A 86 7.70 -9.03 22.34
C VAL A 86 8.12 -9.50 23.73
N ASN A 87 9.41 -9.66 23.98
CA ASN A 87 9.93 -10.06 25.29
C ASN A 87 9.59 -8.99 26.34
N ALA A 88 9.74 -7.71 26.03
CA ALA A 88 9.36 -6.62 26.92
C ALA A 88 7.86 -6.63 27.22
N HIS A 89 7.01 -6.80 26.20
CA HIS A 89 5.57 -6.94 26.38
C HIS A 89 5.21 -8.12 27.29
N LYS A 90 5.86 -9.29 27.10
CA LYS A 90 5.68 -10.47 27.95
C LYS A 90 6.14 -10.26 29.40
N ARG A 91 7.07 -9.33 29.65
CA ARG A 91 7.47 -8.90 31.00
C ARG A 91 6.49 -7.91 31.65
N GLY A 92 5.43 -7.48 30.93
CA GLY A 92 4.47 -6.48 31.40
C GLY A 92 4.86 -5.03 31.09
N VAL A 93 5.92 -4.81 30.30
CA VAL A 93 6.29 -3.46 29.82
C VAL A 93 5.21 -3.01 28.83
N LYS A 94 4.74 -1.76 28.95
CA LYS A 94 3.78 -1.19 27.99
C LYS A 94 4.47 -0.91 26.66
N VAL A 95 4.14 -1.65 25.61
CA VAL A 95 4.74 -1.48 24.28
C VAL A 95 3.71 -0.91 23.30
N LYS A 96 3.97 0.28 22.77
CA LYS A 96 3.18 0.91 21.70
C LYS A 96 4.06 1.16 20.49
N VAL A 97 3.61 0.71 19.33
CA VAL A 97 4.34 0.87 18.06
C VAL A 97 3.46 1.59 17.04
N ILE A 98 3.98 2.66 16.43
CA ILE A 98 3.36 3.35 15.30
C ILE A 98 4.26 3.12 14.09
N LEU A 99 3.70 2.43 13.10
CA LEU A 99 4.35 2.13 11.83
C LEU A 99 3.80 3.09 10.79
N ASP A 100 4.68 3.66 9.98
CA ASP A 100 4.22 4.43 8.85
C ASP A 100 3.56 3.47 7.82
N GLN A 101 2.35 3.76 7.33
CA GLN A 101 1.68 2.96 6.30
C GLN A 101 1.95 3.42 4.87
N ASN A 102 2.61 4.56 4.68
CA ASN A 102 2.70 5.27 3.41
C ASN A 102 4.12 5.23 2.81
N ILE A 103 4.26 5.05 1.50
CA ILE A 103 5.51 5.42 0.80
C ILE A 103 5.14 6.15 -0.48
N PRO A 104 5.55 7.42 -0.61
CA PRO A 104 6.39 7.72 -1.76
C PRO A 104 7.44 8.80 -1.43
N TYR A 105 8.74 8.43 -1.45
CA TYR A 105 9.83 9.42 -1.55
C TYR A 105 10.02 9.92 -3.00
N ALA A 106 9.25 9.38 -3.97
CA ALA A 106 9.39 9.65 -5.40
C ALA A 106 8.44 10.71 -5.98
N SER A 107 7.52 11.30 -5.17
CA SER A 107 6.53 12.27 -5.67
C SER A 107 6.76 13.72 -5.21
N TRP A 108 7.91 14.03 -4.60
CA TRP A 108 8.22 15.42 -4.20
C TRP A 108 8.62 16.33 -5.37
N GLU A 109 8.73 15.82 -6.60
CA GLU A 109 8.87 16.62 -7.82
C GLU A 109 7.55 17.31 -8.22
N GLY A 110 7.00 18.18 -7.37
CA GLY A 110 6.02 19.21 -7.72
C GLY A 110 4.70 18.75 -8.38
N ARG A 111 4.44 17.44 -8.46
CA ARG A 111 3.22 16.86 -9.00
C ARG A 111 2.52 16.20 -7.83
N GLY A 112 1.56 16.92 -7.21
CA GLY A 112 0.74 16.43 -6.09
C GLY A 112 0.47 14.93 -6.23
N GLY A 113 1.19 14.15 -5.43
CA GLY A 113 1.24 12.70 -5.53
C GLY A 113 0.23 12.11 -4.57
N ASP A 114 -0.64 11.25 -5.08
CA ASP A 114 -1.59 10.50 -4.26
C ASP A 114 -0.81 9.63 -3.28
N TRP A 115 -1.06 9.83 -1.99
CA TRP A 115 -0.44 9.05 -0.92
C TRP A 115 -0.96 7.60 -0.93
N GLN A 116 -0.06 6.60 -0.95
CA GLN A 116 -0.45 5.19 -1.09
C GLN A 116 0.24 4.27 -0.11
N VAL A 117 -0.47 3.19 0.24
CA VAL A 117 -0.01 2.16 1.17
C VAL A 117 0.62 1.02 0.39
N GLU A 118 1.93 0.85 0.50
CA GLU A 118 2.70 -0.21 -0.19
C GLU A 118 2.92 -1.46 0.67
N GLY A 119 2.26 -1.58 1.84
CA GLY A 119 2.41 -2.75 2.71
C GLY A 119 3.80 -2.92 3.33
N LYS A 120 4.65 -1.89 3.30
CA LYS A 120 6.07 -1.92 3.70
C LYS A 120 6.34 -2.50 5.10
N ASN A 121 5.41 -2.26 6.01
CA ASN A 121 5.49 -2.61 7.42
C ASN A 121 4.51 -3.74 7.78
N GLU A 122 3.82 -4.33 6.78
CA GLU A 122 2.73 -5.29 6.96
C GLU A 122 3.18 -6.53 7.74
N SER A 123 4.33 -7.11 7.37
CA SER A 123 4.88 -8.28 8.08
C SER A 123 5.17 -7.97 9.56
N MET A 124 5.72 -6.79 9.86
CA MET A 124 6.01 -6.37 11.23
C MET A 124 4.72 -6.10 12.01
N PHE A 125 3.78 -5.37 11.42
CA PHE A 125 2.47 -5.08 12.00
C PHE A 125 1.72 -6.37 12.37
N ILE A 126 1.63 -7.32 11.44
CA ILE A 126 0.99 -8.62 11.67
C ILE A 126 1.67 -9.37 12.81
N TYR A 127 3.00 -9.42 12.81
CA TYR A 127 3.76 -10.11 13.86
C TYR A 127 3.51 -9.50 15.25
N LEU A 128 3.63 -8.17 15.39
CA LEU A 128 3.39 -7.47 16.65
C LEU A 128 1.96 -7.67 17.15
N LYS A 129 0.96 -7.52 16.26
CA LYS A 129 -0.45 -7.73 16.62
C LYS A 129 -0.74 -9.14 17.10
N LYS A 130 -0.18 -10.15 16.42
CA LYS A 130 -0.33 -11.56 16.83
C LYS A 130 0.29 -11.86 18.20
N GLU A 131 1.34 -11.14 18.57
CA GLU A 131 1.98 -11.24 19.89
C GLU A 131 1.32 -10.36 20.97
N GLY A 132 0.18 -9.71 20.66
CA GLY A 132 -0.60 -8.91 21.62
C GLY A 132 -0.12 -7.47 21.81
N ILE A 133 0.80 -6.98 20.98
CA ILE A 133 1.35 -5.62 21.09
C ILE A 133 0.40 -4.59 20.46
N ASP A 134 0.31 -3.41 21.10
CA ASP A 134 -0.40 -2.23 20.61
C ASP A 134 0.33 -1.59 19.40
N ALA A 135 0.22 -2.24 18.25
CA ALA A 135 0.74 -1.74 16.97
C ALA A 135 -0.33 -0.96 16.19
N TYR A 136 0.05 0.13 15.55
CA TYR A 136 -0.84 0.96 14.76
C TYR A 136 -0.16 1.45 13.49
N TYR A 137 -0.95 1.82 12.50
CA TYR A 137 -0.52 2.63 11.39
C TYR A 137 -0.81 4.11 11.63
N ASP A 138 0.08 4.99 11.17
CA ASP A 138 -0.23 6.42 10.99
C ASP A 138 -1.32 6.62 9.93
N ASN A 139 -1.68 7.84 9.55
CA ASN A 139 -2.68 8.07 8.51
C ASN A 139 -2.04 8.17 7.12
N LYS A 140 -2.81 7.81 6.08
CA LYS A 140 -2.30 7.83 4.70
C LYS A 140 -1.93 9.22 4.20
N THR A 141 -2.44 10.30 4.77
CA THR A 141 -2.33 11.65 4.18
C THR A 141 -1.15 12.49 4.69
N LEU A 142 -0.41 12.00 5.69
CA LEU A 142 0.77 12.67 6.24
C LEU A 142 1.87 11.64 6.50
N LEU A 143 3.09 11.93 6.06
CA LEU A 143 4.22 11.01 6.17
C LEU A 143 4.85 11.05 7.57
N THR A 144 4.82 9.92 8.29
CA THR A 144 5.54 9.74 9.57
C THR A 144 6.96 9.18 9.30
N HIS A 145 7.86 10.03 8.79
CA HIS A 145 9.25 9.65 8.45
C HIS A 145 10.20 9.48 9.67
N SER A 146 9.67 9.34 10.87
CA SER A 146 10.42 9.23 12.13
C SER A 146 11.02 7.84 12.32
N LYS A 147 12.20 7.77 12.96
CA LYS A 147 12.82 6.53 13.45
C LYS A 147 13.25 6.76 14.90
N VAL A 148 12.29 6.61 15.81
CA VAL A 148 12.46 6.98 17.22
C VAL A 148 11.94 5.85 18.10
N ILE A 149 12.69 5.57 19.17
CA ILE A 149 12.28 4.67 20.23
C ILE A 149 12.45 5.41 21.56
N VAL A 150 11.37 5.59 22.29
CA VAL A 150 11.39 6.12 23.66
C VAL A 150 11.24 4.95 24.62
N ILE A 151 12.17 4.79 25.55
CA ILE A 151 12.18 3.73 26.56
C ILE A 151 12.05 4.35 27.94
N ASP A 152 11.12 3.81 28.73
CA ASP A 152 10.82 4.14 30.12
C ASP A 152 10.57 5.64 30.39
N GLU A 153 10.11 6.37 29.36
CA GLU A 153 9.95 7.84 29.38
C GLU A 153 11.23 8.60 29.78
N GLU A 154 12.40 7.97 29.61
CA GLU A 154 13.70 8.48 30.05
C GLU A 154 14.75 8.47 28.92
N LYS A 155 14.82 7.36 28.18
CA LYS A 155 15.81 7.15 27.12
C LYS A 155 15.18 7.32 25.75
N VAL A 156 15.91 7.92 24.83
CA VAL A 156 15.47 8.14 23.46
C VAL A 156 16.56 7.64 22.51
N ILE A 157 16.21 6.69 21.65
CA ILE A 157 17.01 6.36 20.48
C ILE A 157 16.41 7.10 19.29
N ILE A 158 17.22 7.91 18.61
CA ILE A 158 16.79 8.70 17.45
C ILE A 158 17.91 8.79 16.41
N GLY A 159 17.55 8.71 15.12
CA GLY A 159 18.52 8.81 14.03
C GLY A 159 17.94 8.56 12.65
N SER A 160 18.83 8.29 11.69
CA SER A 160 18.50 7.98 10.30
C SER A 160 18.20 6.49 10.04
N ALA A 161 18.61 5.60 10.97
CA ALA A 161 18.48 4.16 10.80
C ALA A 161 17.03 3.68 10.79
N ASN A 162 16.61 3.08 9.67
CA ASN A 162 15.43 2.23 9.62
C ASN A 162 15.75 0.84 10.20
N TRP A 163 14.73 0.04 10.52
CA TRP A 163 14.94 -1.36 10.88
C TRP A 163 15.01 -2.23 9.63
N THR A 164 16.17 -2.19 8.97
CA THR A 164 16.51 -3.04 7.82
C THR A 164 17.91 -3.61 8.01
N VAL A 165 18.20 -4.79 7.46
CA VAL A 165 19.55 -5.38 7.53
C VAL A 165 20.60 -4.42 6.96
N SER A 166 20.28 -3.69 5.89
CA SER A 166 21.19 -2.70 5.30
C SER A 166 21.42 -1.50 6.21
N SER A 167 20.38 -0.88 6.78
CA SER A 167 20.56 0.25 7.71
C SER A 167 21.32 -0.16 8.97
N LEU A 168 21.13 -1.39 9.46
CA LEU A 168 21.77 -1.85 10.69
C LEU A 168 23.24 -2.25 10.51
N HIS A 169 23.68 -2.64 9.30
CA HIS A 169 25.01 -3.26 9.10
C HIS A 169 25.77 -2.85 7.83
N ARG A 170 25.15 -2.11 6.91
CA ARG A 170 25.74 -1.84 5.58
C ARG A 170 25.75 -0.35 5.21
N ASN A 171 24.85 0.43 5.80
CA ASN A 171 24.75 1.87 5.54
C ASN A 171 25.52 2.66 6.60
N TYR A 172 26.04 3.82 6.20
CA TYR A 172 26.47 4.84 7.15
C TYR A 172 25.24 5.59 7.69
N GLU A 173 24.71 5.14 8.82
CA GLU A 173 23.60 5.77 9.53
C GLU A 173 24.10 6.59 10.72
N ALA A 174 23.49 7.75 10.95
CA ALA A 174 23.73 8.56 12.15
C ALA A 174 22.62 8.27 13.17
N SER A 175 22.97 7.93 14.41
CA SER A 175 21.99 7.66 15.47
C SER A 175 22.60 7.92 16.84
N VAL A 176 21.78 8.38 17.78
CA VAL A 176 22.18 8.66 19.15
C VAL A 176 21.21 8.02 20.14
N LEU A 177 21.75 7.59 21.28
CA LEU A 177 20.99 7.26 22.47
C LEU A 177 21.11 8.43 23.44
N ILE A 178 19.97 9.01 23.80
CA ILE A 178 19.88 10.19 24.64
C ILE A 178 19.15 9.82 25.92
N LYS A 179 19.77 10.06 27.09
CA LYS A 179 19.07 9.98 28.38
C LYS A 179 18.59 11.37 28.75
N SER A 180 17.30 11.61 28.61
CA SER A 180 16.66 12.88 28.93
C SER A 180 15.15 12.69 29.10
N PRO A 181 14.64 12.62 30.35
CA PRO A 181 13.20 12.49 30.61
C PRO A 181 12.36 13.58 29.95
N LYS A 182 12.88 14.82 29.92
CA LYS A 182 12.16 15.95 29.30
C LYS A 182 12.04 15.81 27.78
N LEU A 183 13.10 15.34 27.10
CA LEU A 183 13.05 15.05 25.66
C LEU A 183 12.10 13.88 25.38
N ALA A 184 12.19 12.81 26.16
CA ALA A 184 11.32 11.64 26.05
C ALA A 184 9.84 12.03 26.15
N GLN A 185 9.47 12.80 27.17
CA GLN A 185 8.10 13.32 27.34
C GLN A 185 7.66 14.24 26.18
N GLY A 186 8.57 15.10 25.70
CA GLY A 186 8.31 15.95 24.54
C GLY A 186 7.97 15.13 23.29
N LEU A 187 8.78 14.12 22.99
CA LEU A 187 8.56 13.23 21.85
C LEU A 187 7.29 12.40 21.98
N ILE A 188 6.98 11.85 23.17
CA ILE A 188 5.72 11.14 23.41
C ILE A 188 4.51 12.05 23.13
N LYS A 189 4.57 13.32 23.56
CA LYS A 189 3.53 14.33 23.30
C LYS A 189 3.42 14.69 21.82
N ASP A 190 4.52 14.75 21.10
CA ASP A 190 4.48 14.99 19.66
C ASP A 190 3.91 13.78 18.92
N PHE A 191 4.30 12.56 19.31
CA PHE A 191 3.79 11.32 18.72
C PHE A 191 2.31 11.07 19.01
N SER A 192 1.78 11.57 20.13
CA SER A 192 0.34 11.50 20.40
C SER A 192 -0.50 12.35 19.42
N ARG A 193 0.12 13.22 18.62
CA ARG A 193 -0.54 14.00 17.57
C ARG A 193 -0.58 13.28 16.22
N ILE A 194 0.13 12.17 16.08
CA ILE A 194 0.05 11.33 14.88
C ILE A 194 -1.38 10.78 14.80
N ILE A 195 -2.05 11.07 13.68
CA ILE A 195 -3.39 10.58 13.42
C ILE A 195 -3.27 9.09 13.11
N ILE A 196 -3.94 8.24 13.90
CA ILE A 196 -3.94 6.79 13.71
C ILE A 196 -5.05 6.40 12.74
N ASP A 197 -4.71 5.58 11.76
CA ASP A 197 -5.69 4.88 10.93
C ASP A 197 -6.12 3.60 11.66
N TYR A 198 -7.16 3.72 12.49
CA TYR A 198 -7.66 2.60 13.27
C TYR A 198 -8.21 1.47 12.40
N GLU A 199 -8.77 1.77 11.23
CA GLU A 199 -9.27 0.75 10.30
C GLU A 199 -8.10 -0.08 9.73
N ALA A 200 -7.01 0.56 9.31
CA ALA A 200 -5.80 -0.13 8.86
C ALA A 200 -5.08 -0.88 10.00
N SER A 201 -5.29 -0.44 11.25
CA SER A 201 -4.65 -0.99 12.45
C SER A 201 -5.38 -2.19 13.08
N ILE A 202 -6.42 -2.71 12.42
CA ILE A 202 -7.09 -3.95 12.83
C ILE A 202 -6.34 -5.15 12.22
N LEU A 203 -5.95 -6.11 13.06
CA LEU A 203 -5.39 -7.37 12.55
C LEU A 203 -6.50 -8.15 11.86
N ASP A 204 -6.27 -8.46 10.59
CA ASP A 204 -7.19 -9.28 9.81
C ASP A 204 -6.78 -10.76 9.89
N GLU A 205 -7.27 -11.45 10.92
CA GLU A 205 -6.91 -12.85 11.18
C GLU A 205 -7.37 -13.81 10.06
N GLU A 206 -8.39 -13.42 9.29
CA GLU A 206 -8.94 -14.22 8.20
C GLU A 206 -8.20 -14.04 6.87
N LYS A 207 -7.39 -12.98 6.73
CA LYS A 207 -6.66 -12.68 5.49
C LYS A 207 -5.65 -13.80 5.19
N LYS A 208 -5.85 -14.49 4.06
CA LYS A 208 -4.92 -15.54 3.63
C LYS A 208 -3.65 -14.96 2.99
N ALA A 209 -2.60 -15.76 2.96
CA ALA A 209 -1.37 -15.41 2.26
C ALA A 209 -1.66 -15.23 0.74
N PRO A 210 -0.94 -14.30 0.06
CA PRO A 210 -1.04 -14.17 -1.38
C PRO A 210 -0.65 -15.45 -2.12
N VAL A 211 -1.33 -15.74 -3.23
CA VAL A 211 -1.01 -16.89 -4.08
C VAL A 211 0.04 -16.47 -5.09
N ARG A 212 1.17 -17.15 -5.11
CA ARG A 212 2.22 -16.93 -6.12
C ARG A 212 1.85 -17.65 -7.42
N VAL A 213 1.88 -16.92 -8.52
CA VAL A 213 1.58 -17.42 -9.86
C VAL A 213 2.79 -17.18 -10.76
N SER A 214 3.27 -18.22 -11.42
CA SER A 214 4.37 -18.10 -12.39
C SER A 214 4.00 -17.12 -13.51
N ARG A 215 4.92 -16.23 -13.88
CA ARG A 215 4.73 -15.26 -14.97
C ARG A 215 4.47 -15.94 -16.31
N VAL A 216 5.01 -17.15 -16.50
CA VAL A 216 4.75 -17.99 -17.69
C VAL A 216 3.25 -18.20 -17.90
N PHE A 217 2.44 -18.23 -16.83
CA PHE A 217 0.99 -18.40 -16.94
C PHE A 217 0.31 -17.31 -17.78
N ILE A 218 0.81 -16.06 -17.71
CA ILE A 218 0.26 -14.94 -18.47
C ILE A 218 1.08 -14.62 -19.73
N GLU A 219 2.36 -15.00 -19.78
CA GLU A 219 3.27 -14.71 -20.90
C GLU A 219 3.26 -15.79 -22.01
N ASP A 220 3.00 -17.05 -21.68
CA ASP A 220 2.96 -18.12 -22.69
C ASP A 220 1.66 -18.05 -23.52
N PRO A 221 1.76 -17.95 -24.86
CA PRO A 221 0.60 -17.79 -25.73
C PRO A 221 -0.35 -19.00 -25.72
N SER A 222 0.13 -20.18 -25.34
CA SER A 222 -0.66 -21.41 -25.25
C SER A 222 -1.54 -21.49 -23.99
N LEU A 223 -1.29 -20.61 -23.00
CA LEU A 223 -1.97 -20.57 -21.71
C LEU A 223 -3.04 -19.46 -21.69
N THR A 224 -2.83 -18.38 -20.93
CA THR A 224 -3.90 -17.41 -20.65
C THR A 224 -4.35 -16.66 -21.91
N ALA A 225 -3.43 -16.29 -22.81
CA ALA A 225 -3.80 -15.68 -24.10
C ALA A 225 -4.75 -16.57 -24.91
N ARG A 226 -4.44 -17.88 -24.96
CA ARG A 226 -5.34 -18.88 -25.57
C ARG A 226 -6.67 -19.02 -24.83
N MET A 227 -6.68 -19.02 -23.49
CA MET A 227 -7.91 -19.04 -22.71
C MET A 227 -8.80 -17.83 -23.06
N LEU A 228 -8.20 -16.64 -23.13
CA LEU A 228 -8.88 -15.39 -23.46
C LEU A 228 -9.50 -15.44 -24.87
N SER A 229 -8.74 -15.91 -25.88
CA SER A 229 -9.21 -16.06 -27.25
C SER A 229 -10.40 -17.03 -27.41
N LYS A 230 -10.51 -18.02 -26.51
CA LYS A 230 -11.59 -19.02 -26.49
C LYS A 230 -12.68 -18.70 -25.47
N TYR A 231 -12.62 -17.52 -24.84
CA TYR A 231 -13.54 -17.11 -23.78
C TYR A 231 -13.63 -18.14 -22.64
N ASP A 232 -12.51 -18.81 -22.31
CA ASP A 232 -12.44 -19.88 -21.33
C ASP A 232 -12.14 -19.38 -19.90
N ALA A 233 -12.93 -18.41 -19.45
CA ALA A 233 -12.76 -17.77 -18.14
C ALA A 233 -12.91 -18.77 -16.97
N ILE A 234 -13.79 -19.77 -17.10
CA ILE A 234 -13.99 -20.78 -16.06
C ILE A 234 -12.73 -21.60 -15.82
N SER A 235 -11.98 -21.98 -16.88
CA SER A 235 -10.72 -22.72 -16.68
C SER A 235 -9.66 -21.86 -16.03
N PHE A 236 -9.57 -20.59 -16.42
CA PHE A 236 -8.69 -19.62 -15.79
C PHE A 236 -8.97 -19.49 -14.28
N ASP A 237 -10.23 -19.24 -13.90
CA ASP A 237 -10.62 -19.09 -12.50
C ASP A 237 -10.46 -20.39 -11.71
N THR A 238 -10.79 -21.54 -12.32
CA THR A 238 -10.64 -22.86 -11.69
C THR A 238 -9.17 -23.13 -11.37
N TYR A 239 -8.25 -22.82 -12.29
CA TYR A 239 -6.82 -23.01 -12.04
C TYR A 239 -6.33 -22.13 -10.89
N LEU A 240 -6.71 -20.86 -10.86
CA LEU A 240 -6.32 -19.95 -9.78
C LEU A 240 -6.88 -20.35 -8.42
N LEU A 241 -8.11 -20.86 -8.38
CA LEU A 241 -8.69 -21.41 -7.15
C LEU A 241 -7.97 -22.69 -6.71
N LEU A 242 -7.57 -23.57 -7.64
CA LEU A 242 -6.73 -24.72 -7.31
C LEU A 242 -5.37 -24.28 -6.73
N LEU A 243 -4.72 -23.27 -7.31
CA LEU A 243 -3.48 -22.71 -6.74
C LEU A 243 -3.69 -22.13 -5.34
N ARG A 244 -4.82 -21.46 -5.10
CA ARG A 244 -5.20 -20.95 -3.78
C ARG A 244 -5.47 -22.07 -2.76
N ASP A 245 -5.98 -23.18 -3.23
CA ASP A 245 -6.37 -24.33 -2.42
C ASP A 245 -5.20 -25.26 -2.10
N PHE A 246 -4.08 -25.10 -2.82
CA PHE A 246 -2.88 -25.89 -2.64
C PHE A 246 -2.19 -25.57 -1.31
N ASN A 247 -1.91 -26.62 -0.53
CA ASN A 247 -1.30 -26.52 0.79
C ASN A 247 0.23 -26.69 0.80
N GLY A 248 0.87 -26.84 -0.36
CA GLY A 248 2.33 -27.00 -0.45
C GLY A 248 2.83 -28.43 -0.35
N ASN A 249 1.98 -29.46 -0.43
CA ASN A 249 2.44 -30.86 -0.38
C ASN A 249 3.37 -31.20 -1.58
N PRO A 250 4.40 -32.05 -1.37
CA PRO A 250 5.39 -32.37 -2.40
C PRO A 250 4.79 -33.07 -3.63
N GLU A 251 3.67 -33.77 -3.49
CA GLU A 251 2.98 -34.48 -4.56
C GLU A 251 2.18 -33.56 -5.50
N GLY A 252 2.01 -32.29 -5.14
CA GLY A 252 1.21 -31.32 -5.89
C GLY A 252 -0.29 -31.62 -5.86
N GLU A 253 -0.77 -32.44 -4.91
CA GLU A 253 -2.12 -33.01 -4.92
C GLU A 253 -3.12 -32.17 -4.13
N ILE A 254 -4.34 -32.08 -4.66
CA ILE A 254 -5.47 -31.39 -4.03
C ILE A 254 -6.63 -32.37 -3.96
N ASP A 255 -7.20 -32.49 -2.75
CA ASP A 255 -8.48 -33.16 -2.57
C ASP A 255 -9.60 -32.25 -3.06
N PHE A 256 -10.06 -32.52 -4.27
CA PHE A 256 -10.98 -31.63 -4.97
C PHE A 256 -12.41 -31.75 -4.42
N ASP A 257 -13.12 -30.64 -4.30
CA ASP A 257 -14.53 -30.62 -3.94
C ASP A 257 -15.34 -29.81 -4.96
N PHE A 258 -16.30 -30.48 -5.63
CA PHE A 258 -17.15 -29.85 -6.63
C PHE A 258 -18.09 -28.79 -6.07
N LYS A 259 -18.63 -29.00 -4.87
CA LYS A 259 -19.56 -28.07 -4.23
C LYS A 259 -18.80 -26.79 -3.89
N ARG A 260 -17.68 -26.91 -3.18
CA ARG A 260 -16.81 -25.79 -2.83
C ARG A 260 -16.30 -25.04 -4.06
N MET A 261 -15.84 -25.75 -5.09
CA MET A 261 -15.37 -25.11 -6.33
C MET A 261 -16.50 -24.38 -7.05
N SER A 262 -17.72 -24.95 -7.06
CA SER A 262 -18.89 -24.30 -7.63
C SER A 262 -19.26 -23.01 -6.90
N GLU A 263 -19.22 -23.02 -5.57
CA GLU A 263 -19.49 -21.86 -4.72
C GLU A 263 -18.42 -20.77 -4.92
N ALA A 264 -17.14 -21.17 -4.93
CA ALA A 264 -16.02 -20.26 -5.15
C ALA A 264 -16.07 -19.61 -6.54
N LEU A 265 -16.41 -20.36 -7.58
CA LEU A 265 -16.61 -19.82 -8.94
C LEU A 265 -17.87 -18.93 -9.06
N GLY A 266 -18.75 -18.91 -8.06
CA GLY A 266 -20.02 -18.18 -8.12
C GLY A 266 -20.97 -18.70 -9.20
N LEU A 267 -20.97 -20.02 -9.45
CA LEU A 267 -21.89 -20.59 -10.44
C LEU A 267 -23.34 -20.51 -9.94
N ASP A 268 -24.19 -19.88 -10.75
CA ASP A 268 -25.61 -19.65 -10.48
C ASP A 268 -26.32 -20.85 -9.84
N GLU A 269 -26.80 -20.66 -8.62
CA GLU A 269 -27.46 -21.71 -7.83
C GLU A 269 -28.79 -22.17 -8.41
N LYS A 270 -29.44 -21.33 -9.24
CA LYS A 270 -30.65 -21.71 -9.97
C LYS A 270 -30.36 -22.79 -11.01
N GLN A 271 -29.09 -22.97 -11.43
CA GLN A 271 -28.69 -24.06 -12.31
C GLN A 271 -28.65 -25.39 -11.56
N SER A 272 -29.15 -26.45 -12.21
CA SER A 272 -29.08 -27.80 -11.66
C SER A 272 -27.64 -28.17 -11.27
N HIS A 273 -27.50 -28.93 -10.18
CA HIS A 273 -26.20 -29.42 -9.71
C HIS A 273 -25.41 -30.10 -10.85
N ARG A 274 -26.09 -30.90 -11.68
CA ARG A 274 -25.52 -31.57 -12.85
C ARG A 274 -24.89 -30.59 -13.85
N MET A 275 -25.51 -29.44 -14.11
CA MET A 275 -24.97 -28.43 -15.02
C MET A 275 -23.72 -27.75 -14.46
N ARG A 276 -23.74 -27.39 -13.17
CA ARG A 276 -22.59 -26.77 -12.49
C ARG A 276 -21.39 -27.73 -12.47
N VAL A 277 -21.61 -28.99 -12.09
CA VAL A 277 -20.59 -30.05 -12.16
C VAL A 277 -20.06 -30.25 -13.58
N LYS A 278 -20.93 -30.21 -14.61
CA LYS A 278 -20.51 -30.34 -16.01
C LYS A 278 -19.59 -29.18 -16.44
N LYS A 279 -19.89 -27.94 -16.06
CA LYS A 279 -19.03 -26.77 -16.35
C LYS A 279 -17.64 -26.93 -15.75
N ILE A 280 -17.57 -27.28 -14.47
CA ILE A 280 -16.31 -27.51 -13.74
C ILE A 280 -15.55 -28.68 -14.34
N THR A 281 -16.23 -29.80 -14.62
CA THR A 281 -15.61 -30.99 -15.24
C THR A 281 -15.01 -30.66 -16.60
N ASN A 282 -15.70 -29.84 -17.41
CA ASN A 282 -15.18 -29.42 -18.70
C ASN A 282 -13.97 -28.49 -18.56
N ALA A 283 -13.96 -27.61 -17.56
CA ALA A 283 -12.80 -26.77 -17.25
C ALA A 283 -11.59 -27.61 -16.81
N LEU A 284 -11.78 -28.55 -15.89
CA LEU A 284 -10.73 -29.50 -15.48
C LEU A 284 -10.21 -30.32 -16.66
N LYS A 285 -11.10 -30.77 -17.56
CA LYS A 285 -10.71 -31.47 -18.79
C LYS A 285 -9.81 -30.61 -19.67
N ARG A 286 -10.13 -29.33 -19.87
CA ARG A 286 -9.30 -28.41 -20.65
C ARG A 286 -7.97 -28.11 -19.97
N LEU A 287 -7.97 -27.89 -18.66
CA LEU A 287 -6.74 -27.71 -17.87
C LEU A 287 -5.80 -28.91 -17.98
N HIS A 288 -6.36 -30.13 -17.98
CA HIS A 288 -5.61 -31.36 -18.16
C HIS A 288 -5.11 -31.55 -19.61
N GLU A 289 -6.03 -31.53 -20.57
CA GLU A 289 -5.74 -31.99 -21.92
C GLU A 289 -5.12 -30.91 -22.80
N ARG A 290 -5.58 -29.67 -22.66
CA ARG A 290 -5.20 -28.57 -23.55
C ARG A 290 -4.10 -27.70 -22.97
N TYR A 291 -4.26 -27.28 -21.71
CA TYR A 291 -3.33 -26.34 -21.07
C TYR A 291 -2.19 -27.05 -20.32
N LYS A 292 -2.33 -28.35 -20.04
CA LYS A 292 -1.32 -29.16 -19.36
C LYS A 292 -0.89 -28.60 -18.00
N LEU A 293 -1.82 -27.97 -17.29
CA LEU A 293 -1.59 -27.34 -15.97
C LEU A 293 -1.92 -28.27 -14.80
N ILE A 294 -2.71 -29.33 -15.06
CA ILE A 294 -3.12 -30.30 -14.05
C ILE A 294 -3.12 -31.72 -14.60
N GLU A 295 -2.98 -32.71 -13.73
CA GLU A 295 -3.44 -34.07 -13.96
C GLU A 295 -4.71 -34.33 -13.16
N ARG A 296 -5.66 -35.04 -13.78
CA ARG A 296 -6.92 -35.42 -13.13
C ARG A 296 -6.89 -36.92 -12.91
N LYS A 297 -6.89 -37.34 -11.66
CA LYS A 297 -6.99 -38.74 -11.27
C LYS A 297 -8.43 -39.05 -10.90
N ALA A 298 -9.11 -39.82 -11.75
CA ALA A 298 -10.48 -40.23 -11.50
C ALA A 298 -10.53 -41.15 -10.26
N ARG A 299 -11.53 -40.95 -9.41
CA ARG A 299 -11.84 -41.82 -8.27
C ARG A 299 -13.28 -42.33 -8.41
N PRO A 300 -13.53 -43.63 -8.45
CA PRO A 300 -14.90 -44.16 -8.49
C PRO A 300 -15.70 -43.70 -7.28
N LYS A 301 -16.91 -43.18 -7.49
CA LYS A 301 -17.87 -42.75 -6.45
C LYS A 301 -17.36 -41.68 -5.47
N LYS A 302 -16.23 -41.01 -5.77
CA LYS A 302 -15.64 -39.92 -4.96
C LYS A 302 -15.22 -38.76 -5.86
N ASN A 303 -14.94 -37.61 -5.28
CA ASN A 303 -14.35 -36.50 -6.02
C ASN A 303 -12.97 -36.89 -6.59
N PRO A 304 -12.53 -36.37 -7.75
CA PRO A 304 -11.22 -36.68 -8.31
C PRO A 304 -10.08 -36.14 -7.44
N TYR A 305 -8.89 -36.75 -7.52
CA TYR A 305 -7.68 -36.01 -7.10
C TYR A 305 -7.24 -35.13 -8.26
N ILE A 306 -6.82 -33.92 -7.95
CA ILE A 306 -6.20 -33.03 -8.91
C ILE A 306 -4.75 -32.88 -8.51
N ARG A 307 -3.84 -33.21 -9.41
CA ARG A 307 -2.43 -32.89 -9.23
C ARG A 307 -2.12 -31.66 -10.05
N LEU A 308 -1.71 -30.59 -9.38
CA LEU A 308 -1.17 -29.40 -10.04
C LEU A 308 0.20 -29.73 -10.65
N LEU A 309 0.49 -29.15 -11.81
CA LEU A 309 1.76 -29.32 -12.49
C LEU A 309 2.50 -28.00 -12.65
N ASN A 310 3.82 -28.03 -12.52
CA ASN A 310 4.67 -26.96 -13.05
C ASN A 310 4.63 -26.99 -14.58
N TYR A 311 4.64 -25.81 -15.20
CA TYR A 311 4.70 -25.65 -16.64
C TYR A 311 6.04 -25.01 -17.04
N PRO A 312 6.74 -25.51 -18.08
CA PRO A 312 6.31 -26.56 -19.03
C PRO A 312 6.69 -27.99 -18.62
N ASP A 313 7.43 -28.16 -17.53
CA ASP A 313 8.11 -29.42 -17.18
C ASP A 313 7.17 -30.57 -16.77
N LYS A 314 5.92 -30.25 -16.39
CA LYS A 314 4.87 -31.20 -15.97
C LYS A 314 5.25 -32.06 -14.77
N ILE A 315 6.18 -31.59 -13.94
CA ILE A 315 6.45 -32.15 -12.62
C ILE A 315 5.41 -31.68 -11.60
N PRO A 316 5.24 -32.35 -10.45
CA PRO A 316 4.38 -31.87 -9.37
C PRO A 316 4.62 -30.39 -9.06
N TYR A 317 3.54 -29.62 -8.96
CA TYR A 317 3.63 -28.19 -8.75
C TYR A 317 4.32 -27.85 -7.43
N GLN A 318 5.21 -26.87 -7.50
CA GLN A 318 5.82 -26.22 -6.35
C GLN A 318 5.60 -24.73 -6.49
N SER A 319 5.34 -24.04 -5.37
CA SER A 319 5.18 -22.59 -5.39
C SER A 319 6.44 -21.95 -5.96
N PRO A 320 6.32 -21.04 -6.96
CA PRO A 320 7.49 -20.48 -7.62
C PRO A 320 8.32 -19.60 -6.68
N GLU A 321 9.64 -19.72 -6.80
CA GLU A 321 10.62 -18.93 -6.05
C GLU A 321 11.15 -17.73 -6.86
N ASP A 322 11.09 -17.79 -8.20
CA ASP A 322 11.49 -16.72 -9.11
C ASP A 322 10.47 -16.56 -10.24
N LYS A 323 10.51 -15.43 -10.95
CA LYS A 323 9.64 -15.07 -12.09
C LYS A 323 8.15 -15.32 -11.81
N PHE A 324 7.68 -14.87 -10.65
CA PHE A 324 6.28 -14.95 -10.27
C PHE A 324 5.71 -13.56 -9.98
N PHE A 325 4.39 -13.49 -9.88
CA PHE A 325 3.68 -12.38 -9.25
C PHE A 325 2.73 -12.92 -8.19
N SER A 326 2.40 -12.09 -7.22
CA SER A 326 1.55 -12.47 -6.08
C SER A 326 0.14 -11.94 -6.28
N VAL A 327 -0.86 -12.82 -6.26
CA VAL A 327 -2.27 -12.45 -6.27
C VAL A 327 -2.73 -12.32 -4.81
N PRO A 328 -3.16 -11.12 -4.35
CA PRO A 328 -3.54 -10.92 -2.96
C PRO A 328 -4.85 -11.64 -2.64
N ASP A 329 -5.06 -12.02 -1.36
CA ASP A 329 -6.28 -12.70 -0.92
C ASP A 329 -7.55 -11.85 -1.17
N ASP A 330 -7.41 -10.53 -1.14
CA ASP A 330 -8.44 -9.55 -1.48
C ASP A 330 -9.10 -9.82 -2.85
N TYR A 331 -8.35 -10.41 -3.80
CA TYR A 331 -8.87 -10.82 -5.11
C TYR A 331 -10.02 -11.84 -5.00
N TRP A 332 -9.93 -12.75 -4.03
CA TRP A 332 -10.97 -13.73 -3.76
C TRP A 332 -11.94 -13.29 -2.70
N ARG A 333 -11.42 -12.75 -1.59
CA ARG A 333 -12.21 -12.37 -0.42
C ARG A 333 -13.24 -11.31 -0.75
N TYR A 334 -12.86 -10.26 -1.47
CA TYR A 334 -13.81 -9.25 -1.95
C TYR A 334 -14.49 -9.66 -3.25
N GLY A 335 -14.24 -10.88 -3.74
CA GLY A 335 -14.88 -11.47 -4.92
C GLY A 335 -14.55 -10.78 -6.24
N TRP A 336 -13.40 -10.13 -6.37
CA TRP A 336 -12.94 -9.52 -7.63
C TRP A 336 -12.77 -10.53 -8.75
N HIS A 337 -12.32 -11.75 -8.44
CA HIS A 337 -12.31 -12.86 -9.40
C HIS A 337 -13.68 -13.17 -10.03
N ARG A 338 -14.80 -12.79 -9.41
CA ARG A 338 -16.15 -12.95 -10.00
C ARG A 338 -16.67 -11.69 -10.67
N ARG A 339 -16.19 -10.53 -10.24
CA ARG A 339 -16.65 -9.20 -10.70
C ARG A 339 -15.93 -8.72 -11.96
N LEU A 340 -14.63 -8.99 -12.07
CA LEU A 340 -13.85 -8.59 -13.23
C LEU A 340 -14.27 -9.41 -14.46
N SER A 341 -14.43 -8.76 -15.60
CA SER A 341 -14.49 -9.40 -16.90
C SER A 341 -13.16 -10.09 -17.21
N PHE A 342 -13.17 -11.05 -18.14
CA PHE A 342 -11.95 -11.80 -18.43
C PHE A 342 -10.77 -10.92 -18.93
N PRO A 343 -10.99 -9.91 -19.81
CA PRO A 343 -9.94 -8.95 -20.15
C PRO A 343 -9.42 -8.15 -18.95
N GLU A 344 -10.29 -7.73 -18.03
CA GLU A 344 -9.87 -7.01 -16.82
C GLU A 344 -9.04 -7.91 -15.89
N LYS A 345 -9.41 -9.19 -15.71
CA LYS A 345 -8.59 -10.16 -14.95
C LYS A 345 -7.18 -10.28 -15.53
N TYR A 346 -7.10 -10.41 -16.85
CA TYR A 346 -5.81 -10.56 -17.53
C TYR A 346 -4.95 -9.30 -17.38
N CYS A 347 -5.52 -8.12 -17.63
CA CYS A 347 -4.81 -6.85 -17.45
C CYS A 347 -4.43 -6.59 -15.98
N TYR A 348 -5.22 -7.06 -15.02
CA TYR A 348 -4.88 -6.96 -13.59
C TYR A 348 -3.62 -7.79 -13.29
N PHE A 349 -3.51 -8.98 -13.90
CA PHE A 349 -2.35 -9.85 -13.73
C PHE A 349 -1.11 -9.31 -14.45
N ILE A 350 -1.28 -8.67 -15.62
CA ILE A 350 -0.20 -7.90 -16.25
C ILE A 350 0.31 -6.84 -15.28
N ASN A 351 -0.58 -6.05 -14.66
CA ASN A 351 -0.17 -5.04 -13.67
C ASN A 351 0.56 -5.68 -12.49
N LEU A 352 0.03 -6.74 -11.88
CA LEU A 352 0.72 -7.46 -10.79
C LEU A 352 2.11 -7.97 -11.19
N SER A 353 2.29 -8.43 -12.42
CA SER A 353 3.58 -8.91 -12.92
C SER A 353 4.61 -7.82 -13.21
N ARG A 354 4.15 -6.58 -13.38
CA ARG A 354 4.98 -5.40 -13.66
C ARG A 354 5.25 -4.59 -12.39
N THR A 355 4.31 -4.57 -11.46
CA THR A 355 4.46 -3.93 -10.14
C THR A 355 5.59 -4.62 -9.36
N GLY A 356 6.55 -3.84 -8.86
CA GLY A 356 7.74 -4.35 -8.17
C GLY A 356 8.99 -4.51 -9.07
N ILE A 357 8.85 -4.35 -10.39
CA ILE A 357 10.00 -4.23 -11.31
C ILE A 357 10.50 -2.76 -11.26
N GLY A 358 11.19 -2.39 -10.18
CA GLY A 358 11.79 -1.06 -9.98
C GLY A 358 11.33 -0.33 -8.72
N ARG A 359 11.89 0.87 -8.47
CA ARG A 359 11.58 1.71 -7.30
C ARG A 359 10.33 2.60 -7.46
N SER A 360 9.70 2.56 -8.64
CA SER A 360 8.55 3.42 -8.97
C SER A 360 7.26 2.63 -8.87
N PRO A 361 6.19 3.19 -8.25
CA PRO A 361 4.86 2.58 -8.25
C PRO A 361 4.21 2.61 -9.64
N TRP A 362 4.80 3.38 -10.57
CA TRP A 362 4.42 3.46 -11.97
C TRP A 362 5.36 2.63 -12.84
N TRP A 363 4.79 1.88 -13.77
CA TRP A 363 5.49 1.29 -14.91
C TRP A 363 4.92 1.85 -16.21
N ALA A 364 5.74 1.90 -17.27
CA ALA A 364 5.35 2.51 -18.55
C ALA A 364 5.54 1.52 -19.70
N GLU A 365 4.61 1.51 -20.65
CA GLU A 365 4.72 0.68 -21.85
C GLU A 365 3.80 1.18 -22.98
N HIS A 366 4.13 0.85 -24.23
CA HIS A 366 3.22 1.02 -25.36
C HIS A 366 2.21 -0.13 -25.43
N ILE A 367 0.93 0.14 -25.72
CA ILE A 367 -0.09 -0.91 -25.83
C ILE A 367 0.29 -1.96 -26.89
N VAL A 368 0.88 -1.54 -28.01
CA VAL A 368 1.38 -2.44 -29.07
C VAL A 368 2.51 -3.35 -28.56
N ALA A 369 3.39 -2.86 -27.69
CA ALA A 369 4.43 -3.67 -27.08
C ALA A 369 3.83 -4.72 -26.13
N LEU A 370 2.78 -4.37 -25.38
CA LEU A 370 2.02 -5.33 -24.57
C LEU A 370 1.35 -6.39 -25.44
N GLU A 371 0.77 -6.03 -26.58
CA GLU A 371 0.17 -6.99 -27.50
C GLU A 371 1.18 -8.04 -27.95
N ASN A 372 2.38 -7.61 -28.37
CA ASN A 372 3.44 -8.50 -28.79
C ASN A 372 3.95 -9.39 -27.65
N GLN A 373 4.16 -8.82 -26.46
CA GLN A 373 4.69 -9.54 -25.31
C GLN A 373 3.70 -10.61 -24.80
N TYR A 374 2.42 -10.28 -24.76
CA TYR A 374 1.38 -11.10 -24.13
C TYR A 374 0.53 -11.90 -25.12
N ASN A 375 0.75 -11.71 -26.42
CA ASN A 375 0.03 -12.37 -27.52
C ASN A 375 -1.50 -12.17 -27.42
N VAL A 376 -1.90 -10.93 -27.10
CA VAL A 376 -3.32 -10.53 -26.95
C VAL A 376 -3.52 -9.20 -27.68
N ASN A 377 -4.56 -9.12 -28.51
CA ASN A 377 -4.81 -7.92 -29.31
C ASN A 377 -4.97 -6.64 -28.49
N GLU A 378 -4.54 -5.51 -29.06
CA GLU A 378 -4.61 -4.17 -28.45
C GLU A 378 -6.01 -3.80 -27.93
N ALA A 379 -7.07 -4.17 -28.66
CA ALA A 379 -8.45 -3.83 -28.27
C ALA A 379 -8.89 -4.54 -26.97
N THR A 380 -8.37 -5.74 -26.72
CA THR A 380 -8.60 -6.50 -25.48
C THR A 380 -7.82 -5.88 -24.32
N ILE A 381 -6.55 -5.54 -24.54
CA ILE A 381 -5.70 -4.89 -23.53
C ILE A 381 -6.29 -3.54 -23.14
N SER A 382 -6.62 -2.71 -24.13
CA SER A 382 -7.20 -1.37 -23.93
C SER A 382 -8.52 -1.42 -23.15
N ARG A 383 -9.41 -2.36 -23.48
CA ARG A 383 -10.66 -2.57 -22.71
C ARG A 383 -10.38 -3.02 -21.29
N GLY A 384 -9.48 -3.99 -21.10
CA GLY A 384 -9.14 -4.50 -19.77
C GLY A 384 -8.55 -3.40 -18.88
N MET A 385 -7.58 -2.63 -19.39
CA MET A 385 -6.96 -1.52 -18.66
C MET A 385 -7.99 -0.42 -18.34
N MET A 386 -8.82 -0.02 -19.31
CA MET A 386 -9.86 1.00 -19.10
C MET A 386 -10.94 0.53 -18.11
N GLY A 387 -11.29 -0.75 -18.12
CA GLY A 387 -12.21 -1.36 -17.17
C GLY A 387 -11.68 -1.29 -15.74
N LEU A 388 -10.42 -1.70 -15.54
CA LEU A 388 -9.74 -1.58 -14.25
C LEU A 388 -9.62 -0.13 -13.77
N ARG A 389 -9.39 0.83 -14.68
CA ARG A 389 -9.35 2.26 -14.36
C ARG A 389 -10.69 2.77 -13.84
N LYS A 390 -11.80 2.44 -14.51
CA LYS A 390 -13.17 2.77 -14.04
C LYS A 390 -13.49 2.17 -12.68
N LEU A 391 -13.00 0.97 -12.42
CA LEU A 391 -13.13 0.31 -11.14
C LEU A 391 -12.20 0.89 -10.06
N ASN A 392 -11.37 1.89 -10.38
CA ASN A 392 -10.35 2.46 -9.48
C ASN A 392 -9.39 1.40 -8.91
N ILE A 393 -9.08 0.35 -9.69
CA ILE A 393 -8.10 -0.69 -9.34
C ILE A 393 -6.70 -0.32 -9.86
N ILE A 394 -6.65 0.36 -11.01
CA ILE A 394 -5.44 0.93 -11.57
C ILE A 394 -5.65 2.41 -11.88
N ASP A 395 -4.55 3.14 -11.99
CA ASP A 395 -4.50 4.45 -12.60
C ASP A 395 -3.73 4.41 -13.91
N ILE A 396 -4.10 5.30 -14.84
CA ILE A 396 -3.47 5.40 -16.15
C ILE A 396 -3.17 6.86 -16.46
N GLU A 397 -1.88 7.17 -16.62
CA GLU A 397 -1.41 8.43 -17.18
C GLU A 397 -1.00 8.22 -18.62
N TYR A 398 -1.65 8.93 -19.54
CA TYR A 398 -1.25 8.91 -20.93
C TYR A 398 -0.25 10.02 -21.23
N SER A 399 0.65 9.79 -22.19
CA SER A 399 1.50 10.85 -22.71
C SER A 399 0.69 11.89 -23.51
N ASP A 400 1.20 13.12 -23.55
CA ASP A 400 0.63 14.20 -24.36
C ASP A 400 0.65 13.86 -25.85
N TYR A 401 -0.30 14.43 -26.60
CA TYR A 401 -0.32 14.31 -28.05
C TYR A 401 0.84 15.11 -28.64
N THR A 402 1.57 14.52 -29.58
CA THR A 402 2.58 15.24 -30.35
C THR A 402 1.93 15.92 -31.57
N LYS A 403 2.69 16.77 -32.27
CA LYS A 403 2.25 17.39 -33.54
C LYS A 403 1.90 16.35 -34.62
N GLU A 404 2.37 15.11 -34.46
CA GLU A 404 2.14 13.96 -35.35
C GLU A 404 0.94 13.09 -34.91
N GLY A 405 0.16 13.52 -33.92
CA GLY A 405 -1.01 12.80 -33.44
C GLY A 405 -0.65 11.53 -32.66
N TYR A 406 -1.32 10.42 -32.94
CA TYR A 406 -1.10 9.14 -32.22
C TYR A 406 0.24 8.47 -32.54
N VAL A 407 0.79 8.71 -33.73
CA VAL A 407 1.97 7.99 -34.25
C VAL A 407 3.26 8.31 -33.48
N GLY A 408 3.33 9.47 -32.80
CA GLY A 408 4.46 9.88 -31.96
C GLY A 408 4.18 9.90 -30.46
N ARG A 409 3.07 9.29 -30.01
CA ARG A 409 2.68 9.35 -28.60
C ARG A 409 3.58 8.47 -27.74
N GLY A 410 4.16 9.05 -26.68
CA GLY A 410 4.91 8.30 -25.67
C GLY A 410 4.09 7.21 -24.96
N PRO A 411 4.75 6.31 -24.22
CA PRO A 411 4.09 5.19 -23.55
C PRO A 411 3.05 5.68 -22.53
N ALA A 412 2.04 4.84 -22.28
CA ALA A 412 1.14 5.03 -21.15
C ALA A 412 1.83 4.53 -19.87
N ARG A 413 1.58 5.22 -18.76
CA ARG A 413 2.04 4.82 -17.43
C ARG A 413 0.88 4.24 -16.66
N PHE A 414 1.11 3.11 -16.02
CA PHE A 414 0.13 2.38 -15.23
C PHE A 414 0.60 2.29 -13.79
N ARG A 415 -0.35 2.41 -12.86
CA ARG A 415 -0.12 2.24 -11.42
C ARG A 415 -1.20 1.35 -10.85
N LEU A 416 -0.83 0.37 -10.05
CA LEU A 416 -1.75 -0.46 -9.29
C LEU A 416 -2.18 0.28 -8.01
N LEU A 417 -3.48 0.43 -7.76
CA LEU A 417 -4.02 1.16 -6.60
C LEU A 417 -4.38 0.22 -5.44
N GLY A 418 -4.63 -1.05 -5.74
CA GLY A 418 -5.07 -2.06 -4.77
C GLY A 418 -6.53 -2.49 -4.97
N LEU A 419 -6.91 -3.58 -4.29
CA LEU A 419 -8.28 -4.07 -4.28
C LEU A 419 -8.98 -3.62 -3.00
N TYR A 420 -10.28 -3.35 -3.11
CA TYR A 420 -11.12 -2.91 -1.98
C TYR A 420 -12.36 -3.79 -1.84
N SER A 421 -13.01 -3.75 -0.68
CA SER A 421 -14.35 -4.34 -0.51
C SER A 421 -15.38 -3.39 -1.13
N PRO A 422 -16.15 -3.84 -2.13
CA PRO A 422 -17.24 -3.04 -2.69
C PRO A 422 -18.30 -2.66 -1.65
N GLU A 423 -18.54 -3.54 -0.67
CA GLU A 423 -19.50 -3.32 0.41
C GLU A 423 -19.03 -2.16 1.31
N LYS A 424 -17.77 -2.18 1.75
CA LYS A 424 -17.18 -1.06 2.51
C LYS A 424 -17.12 0.24 1.73
N LEU A 425 -16.90 0.18 0.41
CA LEU A 425 -16.95 1.37 -0.45
C LEU A 425 -18.35 2.01 -0.40
N GLU A 426 -19.42 1.23 -0.55
CA GLU A 426 -20.77 1.77 -0.49
C GLU A 426 -21.13 2.26 0.93
N GLU A 427 -20.66 1.60 1.98
CA GLU A 427 -20.79 2.13 3.35
C GLU A 427 -20.10 3.49 3.51
N GLN A 428 -18.93 3.70 2.91
CA GLN A 428 -18.24 5.00 2.89
C GLN A 428 -19.03 6.04 2.11
N VAL A 429 -19.61 5.66 0.97
CA VAL A 429 -20.52 6.53 0.20
C VAL A 429 -21.72 6.93 1.05
N ASP A 430 -22.33 5.99 1.79
CA ASP A 430 -23.48 6.26 2.65
C ASP A 430 -23.11 7.18 3.83
N ARG A 431 -21.91 7.02 4.41
CA ARG A 431 -21.37 7.98 5.39
C ARG A 431 -21.26 9.38 4.80
N LEU A 432 -20.76 9.52 3.57
CA LEU A 432 -20.73 10.82 2.90
C LEU A 432 -22.14 11.39 2.70
N LYS A 433 -23.14 10.55 2.38
CA LYS A 433 -24.53 11.02 2.21
C LYS A 433 -25.11 11.56 3.50
N VAL A 434 -24.78 10.96 4.65
CA VAL A 434 -25.18 11.46 5.96
C VAL A 434 -24.56 12.83 6.25
N VAL A 435 -23.29 13.03 5.91
CA VAL A 435 -22.55 14.27 6.20
C VAL A 435 -22.91 15.41 5.24
N TYR A 436 -23.01 15.13 3.94
CA TYR A 436 -23.11 16.14 2.89
C TYR A 436 -24.47 16.17 2.17
N GLY A 437 -25.36 15.21 2.46
CA GLY A 437 -26.64 15.03 1.77
C GLY A 437 -26.53 14.20 0.49
N GLU A 438 -27.58 13.42 0.22
CA GLU A 438 -27.63 12.48 -0.91
C GLU A 438 -27.45 13.14 -2.28
N GLY A 439 -28.06 14.32 -2.48
CA GLY A 439 -27.97 15.06 -3.74
C GLY A 439 -26.54 15.51 -4.06
N ALA A 440 -25.82 16.04 -3.08
CA ALA A 440 -24.45 16.51 -3.25
C ALA A 440 -23.49 15.36 -3.57
N VAL A 441 -23.64 14.23 -2.87
CA VAL A 441 -22.83 13.02 -3.10
C VAL A 441 -23.11 12.42 -4.47
N SER A 442 -24.40 12.27 -4.84
CA SER A 442 -24.78 11.69 -6.13
C SER A 442 -24.27 12.52 -7.31
N LYS A 443 -24.41 13.85 -7.23
CA LYS A 443 -23.88 14.79 -8.24
C LYS A 443 -22.35 14.74 -8.32
N SER A 444 -21.67 14.71 -7.18
CA SER A 444 -20.21 14.65 -7.12
C SER A 444 -19.66 13.32 -7.64
N ARG A 445 -20.32 12.20 -7.35
CA ARG A 445 -19.98 10.88 -7.90
C ARG A 445 -20.19 10.83 -9.42
N ALA A 446 -21.21 11.50 -9.94
CA ALA A 446 -21.41 11.66 -11.38
C ALA A 446 -20.30 12.49 -12.05
N TYR A 447 -19.82 13.56 -11.40
CA TYR A 447 -18.65 14.29 -11.86
C TYR A 447 -17.37 13.44 -11.82
N ALA A 448 -17.14 12.72 -10.72
CA ALA A 448 -15.99 11.82 -10.57
C ALA A 448 -15.95 10.74 -11.67
N LYS A 449 -17.12 10.24 -12.09
CA LYS A 449 -17.26 9.29 -13.22
C LYS A 449 -16.70 9.80 -14.54
N ILE A 450 -16.77 11.12 -14.80
CA ILE A 450 -16.23 11.72 -16.04
C ILE A 450 -14.73 11.50 -16.15
N VAL A 451 -14.05 11.45 -15.00
CA VAL A 451 -12.59 11.33 -14.86
C VAL A 451 -12.16 9.97 -14.30
N TYR A 452 -13.05 8.96 -14.32
CA TYR A 452 -12.78 7.58 -13.89
C TYR A 452 -12.44 7.44 -12.40
N LYS A 453 -13.08 8.24 -11.56
CA LYS A 453 -12.88 8.28 -10.10
C LYS A 453 -14.19 8.11 -9.32
N GLU A 454 -15.22 7.49 -9.93
CA GLU A 454 -16.52 7.25 -9.29
C GLU A 454 -16.49 6.31 -8.08
N ASN A 455 -15.39 5.59 -7.88
CA ASN A 455 -15.13 4.69 -6.77
C ASN A 455 -13.94 5.18 -5.91
N ASP A 456 -13.63 6.48 -5.99
CA ASP A 456 -12.61 7.13 -5.18
C ASP A 456 -13.30 8.10 -4.21
N ILE A 457 -13.48 7.65 -2.96
CA ILE A 457 -14.19 8.40 -1.92
C ILE A 457 -13.56 9.78 -1.69
N GLN A 458 -12.23 9.87 -1.76
CA GLN A 458 -11.52 11.13 -1.53
C GLN A 458 -11.79 12.12 -2.66
N VAL A 459 -11.77 11.67 -3.92
CA VAL A 459 -12.11 12.52 -5.06
C VAL A 459 -13.58 12.96 -5.01
N ILE A 460 -14.51 12.07 -4.62
CA ILE A 460 -15.92 12.42 -4.46
C ILE A 460 -16.08 13.50 -3.40
N GLU A 461 -15.49 13.32 -2.22
CA GLU A 461 -15.54 14.29 -1.13
C GLU A 461 -14.85 15.62 -1.50
N ASP A 462 -13.72 15.58 -2.21
CA ASP A 462 -13.03 16.79 -2.67
C ASP A 462 -13.87 17.56 -3.71
N ILE A 463 -14.59 16.87 -4.60
CA ILE A 463 -15.54 17.53 -5.51
C ILE A 463 -16.65 18.24 -4.72
N ILE A 464 -17.20 17.63 -3.66
CA ILE A 464 -18.21 18.28 -2.80
C ILE A 464 -17.62 19.55 -2.18
N LYS A 465 -16.44 19.46 -1.56
CA LYS A 465 -15.75 20.59 -0.92
C LYS A 465 -15.44 21.71 -1.91
N LYS A 466 -14.94 21.37 -3.10
CA LYS A 466 -14.68 22.36 -4.16
C LYS A 466 -15.96 22.95 -4.73
N THR A 467 -17.07 22.21 -4.76
CA THR A 467 -18.36 22.77 -5.17
C THR A 467 -18.83 23.84 -4.20
N ALA A 468 -18.67 23.61 -2.89
CA ALA A 468 -18.94 24.64 -1.89
C ALA A 468 -18.00 25.86 -2.00
N MET A 469 -16.73 25.65 -2.38
CA MET A 469 -15.71 26.70 -2.48
C MET A 469 -15.83 27.57 -3.75
N TYR A 470 -16.03 26.95 -4.92
CA TYR A 470 -15.97 27.62 -6.23
C TYR A 470 -17.36 27.93 -6.81
N GLY A 471 -18.43 27.35 -6.26
CA GLY A 471 -19.78 27.42 -6.80
C GLY A 471 -20.05 26.40 -7.91
N GLU A 472 -21.32 26.04 -8.07
CA GLU A 472 -21.75 24.96 -8.98
C GLU A 472 -21.40 25.23 -10.45
N ASP A 473 -21.56 26.47 -10.91
CA ASP A 473 -21.35 26.84 -12.32
C ASP A 473 -19.90 26.62 -12.76
N LYS A 474 -18.93 26.99 -11.90
CA LYS A 474 -17.50 26.81 -12.18
C LYS A 474 -17.14 25.32 -12.22
N ILE A 475 -17.65 24.51 -11.28
CA ILE A 475 -17.47 23.06 -11.27
C ILE A 475 -18.05 22.43 -12.54
N ASN A 476 -19.29 22.78 -12.87
CA ASN A 476 -19.97 22.25 -14.04
C ASN A 476 -19.23 22.58 -15.34
N ARG A 477 -18.74 23.82 -15.48
CA ARG A 477 -17.93 24.26 -16.62
C ARG A 477 -16.63 23.47 -16.71
N ALA A 478 -15.91 23.29 -15.61
CA ALA A 478 -14.66 22.54 -15.58
C ALA A 478 -14.87 21.08 -16.02
N PHE A 479 -15.85 20.39 -15.44
CA PHE A 479 -16.16 19.01 -15.83
C PHE A 479 -16.71 18.90 -17.26
N THR A 480 -17.43 19.91 -17.77
CA THR A 480 -17.88 19.96 -19.17
C THR A 480 -16.71 20.10 -20.16
N ILE A 481 -15.67 20.86 -19.81
CA ILE A 481 -14.45 20.94 -20.62
C ILE A 481 -13.76 19.58 -20.68
N VAL A 482 -13.70 18.89 -19.54
CA VAL A 482 -13.02 17.60 -19.40
C VAL A 482 -13.81 16.46 -20.04
N SER A 483 -15.14 16.47 -19.98
CA SER A 483 -16.00 15.42 -20.56
C SER A 483 -15.89 15.32 -22.08
N LYS A 484 -15.58 16.42 -22.76
CA LYS A 484 -15.36 16.49 -24.21
C LYS A 484 -14.03 15.87 -24.65
N LYS A 485 -13.12 15.54 -23.73
CA LYS A 485 -11.83 14.91 -24.04
C LYS A 485 -12.00 13.41 -24.29
N ALA A 486 -11.19 12.84 -25.18
CA ALA A 486 -11.16 11.40 -25.41
C ALA A 486 -10.78 10.62 -24.11
N PRO A 487 -11.23 9.37 -23.93
CA PRO A 487 -10.93 8.56 -22.74
C PRO A 487 -9.45 8.44 -22.38
N ASP A 488 -8.62 8.39 -23.41
CA ASP A 488 -7.18 8.27 -23.35
C ASP A 488 -6.47 9.63 -23.33
N ASN A 489 -7.18 10.76 -23.33
CA ASN A 489 -6.56 12.07 -23.27
C ASN A 489 -6.00 12.34 -21.86
N PRO A 490 -4.74 12.80 -21.69
CA PRO A 490 -4.17 13.07 -20.36
C PRO A 490 -4.93 14.14 -19.56
N LYS A 491 -5.60 15.05 -20.26
CA LYS A 491 -6.43 16.10 -19.66
C LYS A 491 -7.81 15.60 -19.23
N ARG A 492 -8.15 14.33 -19.50
CA ARG A 492 -9.31 13.66 -18.92
C ARG A 492 -8.97 13.08 -17.55
N SER A 493 -8.65 13.97 -16.62
CA SER A 493 -8.20 13.64 -15.27
C SER A 493 -8.73 14.64 -14.25
N TYR A 494 -8.90 14.19 -13.01
CA TYR A 494 -9.33 15.06 -11.91
C TYR A 494 -8.30 16.17 -11.64
N LYS A 495 -7.00 15.86 -11.73
CA LYS A 495 -5.91 16.84 -11.63
C LYS A 495 -6.09 18.02 -12.60
N TYR A 496 -6.50 17.75 -13.84
CA TYR A 496 -6.75 18.82 -14.80
C TYR A 496 -7.99 19.64 -14.47
N VAL A 497 -9.04 19.04 -13.90
CA VAL A 497 -10.21 19.77 -13.35
C VAL A 497 -9.76 20.76 -12.28
N VAL A 498 -8.96 20.30 -11.31
CA VAL A 498 -8.44 21.17 -10.24
C VAL A 498 -7.63 22.33 -10.82
N GLY A 499 -6.79 22.06 -11.83
CA GLY A 499 -6.03 23.11 -12.52
C GLY A 499 -6.88 24.14 -13.25
N ILE A 500 -8.04 23.75 -13.80
CA ILE A 500 -9.00 24.71 -14.39
C ILE A 500 -9.60 25.62 -13.30
N LEU A 501 -10.00 25.04 -12.16
CA LEU A 501 -10.63 25.78 -11.06
C LEU A 501 -9.66 26.81 -10.44
N GLN A 502 -8.40 26.44 -10.27
CA GLN A 502 -7.37 27.29 -9.67
C GLN A 502 -7.01 28.49 -10.56
N LYS A 503 -7.00 28.34 -11.89
CA LYS A 503 -6.71 29.44 -12.82
C LYS A 503 -7.75 30.58 -12.80
N HIS A 504 -8.97 30.33 -12.32
CA HIS A 504 -10.03 31.33 -12.20
C HIS A 504 -10.10 32.00 -10.81
N ILE A 505 -9.02 31.93 -10.03
CA ILE A 505 -8.81 32.75 -8.81
C ILE A 505 -7.89 33.96 -9.11
N GLU A 506 -7.12 33.92 -10.20
CA GLU A 506 -6.15 34.97 -10.58
C GLU A 506 -6.69 35.99 -11.62
N GLU A 507 -7.95 35.81 -12.07
CA GLU A 507 -8.73 36.77 -12.87
C GLU A 507 -9.91 37.27 -12.03
#